data_AF-A0A7W9Z4D3-F1
#
_entry.id   AF-A0A7W9Z4D3-F1
#
_cell.length_a   1.000
_cell.length_b   1.000
_cell.length_c   1.000
_cell.angle_alpha   90.00
_cell.angle_beta   90.00
_cell.angle_gamma   90.00
#
_symmetry.space_group_name_H-M   'P 1'
#
loop_
_entity.id
_entity.type
_entity.pdbx_description
1 polymer ?
#
loop_
_entity_poly.entity_id
_entity_poly.type
_entity_poly.pdbx_seq_one_letter_code
_entity_poly.pdbx_strand_id
1 'polypeptide(L)'
;MARTLKETSKWTLRKVLVLSLAACAAGNAVAAQAADTSATSLPPGYTTMRTGTVHDFEYFTGGWTIKQHRLKKRGVGSNEWEDFPATLCMSPYLGGMITVDELYVPTKGWAGLTLRTFNLAKHQWSIYWISSDDGELDTPVLGGFDGNQGEFYGEDQDNGRPVKVRFKWNKLDHDHARWEQAFSYDNHAWETNWTADFIRADTTAVCVAGRPKR
;
A
#
# COMPACT_ATOMS: atom_id res chain seq x y z
N MET A 1 39.93 -20.49 -20.49
CA MET A 1 40.86 -19.44 -20.01
C MET A 1 40.30 -18.87 -18.71
N ALA A 2 40.73 -19.43 -17.59
CA ALA A 2 40.32 -19.00 -16.25
C ALA A 2 41.17 -17.79 -15.83
N ARG A 3 40.55 -16.76 -15.25
CA ARG A 3 41.26 -15.62 -14.67
C ARG A 3 40.82 -15.46 -13.21
N THR A 4 41.66 -15.97 -12.33
CA THR A 4 41.61 -15.87 -10.87
C THR A 4 42.43 -14.65 -10.45
N LEU A 5 41.87 -13.73 -9.66
CA LEU A 5 42.58 -12.68 -8.91
C LEU A 5 41.83 -12.51 -7.58
N LYS A 6 42.15 -13.30 -6.55
CA LYS A 6 43.06 -12.98 -5.42
C LYS A 6 42.77 -11.63 -4.73
N GLU A 7 41.90 -11.71 -3.72
CA GLU A 7 41.91 -10.85 -2.53
C GLU A 7 43.25 -10.96 -1.80
N THR A 8 43.77 -9.83 -1.30
CA THR A 8 44.34 -9.69 0.05
C THR A 8 44.62 -8.21 0.32
N SER A 9 44.13 -7.68 1.44
CA SER A 9 44.85 -6.61 2.16
C SER A 9 44.44 -6.60 3.62
N LYS A 10 45.30 -7.18 4.46
CA LYS A 10 45.27 -7.09 5.92
C LYS A 10 45.99 -5.80 6.31
N TRP A 11 45.36 -4.94 7.10
CA TRP A 11 46.05 -3.84 7.77
C TRP A 11 45.91 -3.95 9.28
N THR A 12 47.07 -4.09 9.90
CA THR A 12 47.37 -4.34 11.30
C THR A 12 47.23 -3.08 12.15
N LEU A 13 46.67 -3.24 13.35
CA LEU A 13 46.65 -2.23 14.41
C LEU A 13 48.06 -1.76 14.79
N ARG A 14 48.24 -0.45 14.97
CA ARG A 14 49.23 0.10 15.91
C ARG A 14 48.58 1.15 16.80
N LYS A 15 48.52 0.80 18.09
CA LYS A 15 48.16 1.67 19.21
C LYS A 15 49.30 2.65 19.45
N VAL A 16 49.01 3.93 19.61
CA VAL A 16 49.91 4.90 20.26
C VAL A 16 49.12 5.56 21.39
N LEU A 17 49.64 5.34 22.59
CA LEU A 17 49.20 5.87 23.87
C LEU A 17 49.89 7.22 24.07
N VAL A 18 49.15 8.31 24.25
CA VAL A 18 49.68 9.57 24.80
C VAL A 18 48.80 9.94 25.99
N LEU A 19 49.41 9.91 27.17
CA LEU A 19 48.87 10.46 28.41
C LEU A 19 49.05 11.98 28.41
N SER A 20 47.97 12.72 28.66
CA SER A 20 48.04 14.08 29.20
C SER A 20 46.93 14.27 30.23
N LEU A 21 47.34 14.48 31.49
CA LEU A 21 46.47 14.92 32.57
C LEU A 21 46.14 16.41 32.41
N ALA A 22 44.87 16.77 32.49
CA ALA A 22 44.42 18.08 32.94
C ALA A 22 43.14 17.91 33.75
N ALA A 23 43.17 18.43 34.97
CA ALA A 23 42.17 18.25 36.01
C ALA A 23 41.15 19.39 36.05
N CYS A 24 39.97 19.06 36.61
CA CYS A 24 39.01 19.92 37.30
C CYS A 24 38.23 20.99 36.50
N ALA A 25 36.97 20.69 36.21
CA ALA A 25 35.84 21.44 36.77
C ALA A 25 34.58 20.56 36.75
N ALA A 26 34.08 20.22 37.94
CA ALA A 26 32.81 19.53 38.12
C ALA A 26 31.67 20.52 37.84
N GLY A 27 31.08 20.42 36.65
CA GLY A 27 29.76 20.98 36.35
C GLY A 27 28.77 19.84 36.27
N ASN A 28 27.84 19.76 37.23
CA ASN A 28 26.70 18.85 37.14
C ASN A 28 25.80 19.29 35.98
N ALA A 29 26.09 18.81 34.77
CA ALA A 29 25.12 18.82 33.69
C ALA A 29 24.18 17.64 33.93
N VAL A 30 23.07 17.89 34.64
CA VAL A 30 21.89 17.05 34.51
C VAL A 30 21.46 17.20 33.07
N ALA A 31 21.86 16.26 32.22
CA ALA A 31 21.28 16.12 30.90
C ALA A 31 19.81 15.79 31.12
N ALA A 32 18.95 16.81 31.04
CA ALA A 32 17.53 16.62 30.86
C ALA A 32 17.37 15.90 29.52
N GLN A 33 17.29 14.58 29.56
CA GLN A 33 16.74 13.80 28.47
C GLN A 33 15.29 14.25 28.36
N ALA A 34 15.02 15.25 27.52
CA ALA A 34 13.69 15.45 26.99
C ALA A 34 13.39 14.18 26.20
N ALA A 35 12.73 13.23 26.85
CA ALA A 35 12.02 12.18 26.13
C ALA A 35 11.01 12.93 25.27
N ASP A 36 11.23 12.90 23.95
CA ASP A 36 10.24 13.33 22.98
C ASP A 36 9.09 12.30 23.06
N THR A 37 8.19 12.50 24.03
CA THR A 37 6.97 11.71 24.21
C THR A 37 5.86 12.16 23.27
N SER A 38 6.19 12.72 22.11
CA SER A 38 5.27 12.76 20.98
C SER A 38 5.36 11.43 20.22
N ALA A 39 5.01 10.32 20.89
CA ALA A 39 4.63 9.12 20.17
C ALA A 39 3.49 9.54 19.24
N THR A 40 3.78 9.71 17.96
CA THR A 40 2.78 10.12 16.97
C THR A 40 1.70 9.05 17.06
N SER A 41 0.54 9.42 17.60
CA SER A 41 -0.59 8.50 17.67
C SER A 41 -0.86 8.02 16.26
N LEU A 42 -1.18 6.74 16.11
CA LEU A 42 -1.63 6.17 14.84
C LEU A 42 -3.15 6.10 14.87
N PRO A 43 -3.82 6.23 13.71
CA PRO A 43 -5.26 6.15 13.68
C PRO A 43 -5.73 4.76 14.15
N PRO A 44 -6.93 4.65 14.73
CA PRO A 44 -7.42 3.43 15.33
C PRO A 44 -7.33 2.23 14.37
N GLY A 45 -6.74 1.14 14.85
CA GLY A 45 -6.59 -0.10 14.10
C GLY A 45 -5.51 -0.08 13.01
N TYR A 46 -4.74 1.00 12.85
CA TYR A 46 -3.64 1.02 11.90
C TYR A 46 -2.58 -0.03 12.26
N THR A 47 -2.25 -0.90 11.31
CA THR A 47 -1.16 -1.87 11.46
C THR A 47 -0.69 -2.39 10.10
N THR A 48 0.61 -2.45 9.91
CA THR A 48 1.25 -3.06 8.72
C THR A 48 1.68 -4.50 9.00
N MET A 49 1.13 -5.14 10.04
CA MET A 49 1.47 -6.51 10.44
C MET A 49 0.39 -7.53 10.05
N ARG A 50 -0.67 -7.13 9.35
CA ARG A 50 -1.69 -8.07 8.85
C ARG A 50 -1.04 -9.07 7.89
N THR A 51 -1.44 -10.32 8.03
CA THR A 51 -1.00 -11.44 7.19
C THR A 51 -2.19 -12.02 6.44
N GLY A 52 -1.93 -12.95 5.52
CA GLY A 52 -2.93 -13.64 4.73
C GLY A 52 -2.32 -14.85 4.03
N THR A 53 -2.92 -15.23 2.92
CA THR A 53 -2.49 -16.36 2.10
C THR A 53 -2.27 -15.93 0.65
N VAL A 54 -1.46 -16.71 -0.07
CA VAL A 54 -1.17 -16.47 -1.50
C VAL A 54 -2.43 -16.54 -2.39
N HIS A 55 -3.50 -17.18 -1.91
CA HIS A 55 -4.76 -17.36 -2.64
C HIS A 55 -5.81 -16.30 -2.31
N ASP A 56 -5.48 -15.30 -1.48
CA ASP A 56 -6.47 -14.35 -0.97
C ASP A 56 -7.19 -13.56 -2.08
N PHE A 57 -6.50 -13.25 -3.18
CA PHE A 57 -7.05 -12.52 -4.33
C PHE A 57 -7.49 -13.45 -5.48
N GLU A 58 -7.36 -14.77 -5.36
CA GLU A 58 -7.71 -15.70 -6.44
C GLU A 58 -9.18 -15.56 -6.87
N TYR A 59 -10.07 -15.34 -5.88
CA TYR A 59 -11.50 -15.09 -6.11
C TYR A 59 -11.76 -13.89 -7.06
N PHE A 60 -10.83 -12.94 -7.12
CA PHE A 60 -10.99 -11.69 -7.86
C PHE A 60 -10.52 -11.78 -9.32
N THR A 61 -10.03 -12.95 -9.75
CA THR A 61 -9.60 -13.19 -11.13
C THR A 61 -10.74 -12.97 -12.15
N GLY A 62 -10.42 -12.38 -13.30
CA GLY A 62 -11.35 -12.18 -14.42
C GLY A 62 -11.86 -10.75 -14.56
N GLY A 63 -12.96 -10.61 -15.29
CA GLY A 63 -13.61 -9.34 -15.59
C GLY A 63 -14.69 -8.94 -14.58
N TRP A 64 -14.75 -7.65 -14.25
CA TRP A 64 -15.67 -7.06 -13.31
C TRP A 64 -16.25 -5.75 -13.84
N THR A 65 -17.54 -5.52 -13.60
CA THR A 65 -18.14 -4.18 -13.65
C THR A 65 -18.19 -3.59 -12.26
N ILE A 66 -18.02 -2.28 -12.16
CA ILE A 66 -17.80 -1.61 -10.89
C ILE A 66 -18.69 -0.37 -10.83
N LYS A 67 -19.38 -0.20 -9.70
CA LYS A 67 -19.95 1.08 -9.31
C LYS A 67 -18.98 1.77 -8.34
N GLN A 68 -18.36 2.84 -8.81
CA GLN A 68 -17.50 3.68 -7.99
C GLN A 68 -18.33 4.75 -7.30
N HIS A 69 -18.00 5.04 -6.05
CA HIS A 69 -18.58 6.11 -5.24
C HIS A 69 -17.46 6.82 -4.49
N ARG A 70 -17.14 8.07 -4.88
CA ARG A 70 -15.96 8.81 -4.38
C ARG A 70 -16.32 10.21 -3.93
N LEU A 71 -15.69 10.70 -2.86
CA LEU A 71 -15.80 12.11 -2.44
C LEU A 71 -15.24 13.03 -3.53
N LYS A 72 -15.95 14.13 -3.80
CA LYS A 72 -15.46 15.18 -4.71
C LYS A 72 -14.30 15.98 -4.12
N LYS A 73 -14.28 16.13 -2.79
CA LYS A 73 -13.23 16.81 -2.03
C LYS A 73 -12.96 16.04 -0.74
N ARG A 74 -11.69 15.74 -0.46
CA ARG A 74 -11.24 14.97 0.70
C ARG A 74 -10.61 15.87 1.76
N GLY A 75 -10.64 15.46 3.03
CA GLY A 75 -9.94 16.14 4.12
C GLY A 75 -10.47 17.53 4.50
N VAL A 76 -11.68 17.87 4.03
CA VAL A 76 -12.36 19.16 4.27
C VAL A 76 -13.74 18.99 4.91
N GLY A 77 -14.09 17.78 5.36
CA GLY A 77 -15.43 17.47 5.90
C GLY A 77 -16.52 17.49 4.84
N SER A 78 -16.18 17.18 3.58
CA SER A 78 -17.15 17.13 2.49
C SER A 78 -18.08 15.94 2.62
N ASN A 79 -19.34 16.13 2.26
CA ASN A 79 -20.33 15.06 2.08
C ASN A 79 -20.83 15.01 0.63
N GLU A 80 -20.11 15.62 -0.30
CA GLU A 80 -20.46 15.59 -1.72
C GLU A 80 -19.76 14.43 -2.41
N TRP A 81 -20.55 13.48 -2.87
CA TRP A 81 -20.08 12.29 -3.55
C TRP A 81 -20.37 12.33 -5.05
N GLU A 82 -19.58 11.59 -5.80
CA GLU A 82 -19.82 11.30 -7.21
C GLU A 82 -19.83 9.78 -7.44
N ASP A 83 -20.78 9.34 -8.27
CA ASP A 83 -20.86 7.96 -8.75
C ASP A 83 -20.37 7.87 -10.19
N PHE A 84 -19.64 6.81 -10.53
CA PHE A 84 -19.25 6.53 -11.91
C PHE A 84 -19.00 5.04 -12.16
N PRO A 85 -19.30 4.54 -13.38
CA PRO A 85 -19.03 3.14 -13.73
C PRO A 85 -17.55 2.93 -14.07
N ALA A 86 -17.04 1.74 -13.79
CA ALA A 86 -15.74 1.28 -14.28
C ALA A 86 -15.80 -0.19 -14.70
N THR A 87 -14.83 -0.61 -15.50
CA THR A 87 -14.56 -2.01 -15.81
C THR A 87 -13.16 -2.35 -15.36
N LEU A 88 -12.98 -3.53 -14.78
CA LEU A 88 -11.68 -4.03 -14.33
C LEU A 88 -11.44 -5.43 -14.86
N CYS A 89 -10.21 -5.71 -15.26
CA CYS A 89 -9.77 -7.04 -15.68
C CYS A 89 -8.55 -7.44 -14.88
N MET A 90 -8.65 -8.52 -14.09
CA MET A 90 -7.59 -9.01 -13.22
C MET A 90 -7.01 -10.34 -13.72
N SER A 91 -5.69 -10.41 -13.74
CA SER A 91 -4.94 -11.63 -14.09
C SER A 91 -3.96 -12.02 -12.96
N PRO A 92 -3.97 -13.29 -12.51
CA PRO A 92 -2.96 -13.82 -11.60
C PRO A 92 -1.70 -14.28 -12.36
N TYR A 93 -0.56 -14.20 -11.70
CA TYR A 93 0.75 -14.61 -12.17
C TYR A 93 1.49 -15.38 -11.06
N LEU A 94 2.48 -16.18 -11.46
CA LEU A 94 3.36 -16.93 -10.56
C LEU A 94 2.59 -17.73 -9.48
N GLY A 95 1.57 -18.49 -9.90
CA GLY A 95 0.77 -19.31 -8.99
C GLY A 95 -0.08 -18.50 -7.99
N GLY A 96 -0.44 -17.26 -8.33
CA GLY A 96 -1.24 -16.38 -7.50
C GLY A 96 -0.42 -15.40 -6.67
N MET A 97 0.91 -15.55 -6.56
CA MET A 97 1.77 -14.63 -5.79
C MET A 97 1.75 -13.19 -6.31
N ILE A 98 1.40 -13.00 -7.58
CA ILE A 98 1.26 -11.69 -8.19
C ILE A 98 -0.12 -11.61 -8.82
N THR A 99 -0.80 -10.48 -8.65
CA THR A 99 -2.02 -10.17 -9.40
C THR A 99 -1.87 -8.81 -10.03
N VAL A 100 -2.29 -8.67 -11.28
CA VAL A 100 -2.33 -7.40 -11.98
C VAL A 100 -3.75 -7.16 -12.45
N ASP A 101 -4.30 -5.98 -12.19
CA ASP A 101 -5.54 -5.54 -12.83
C ASP A 101 -5.41 -4.18 -13.45
N GLU A 102 -6.08 -3.99 -14.60
CA GLU A 102 -6.29 -2.68 -15.17
C GLU A 102 -7.76 -2.31 -14.99
N LEU A 103 -8.00 -1.11 -14.48
CA LEU A 103 -9.30 -0.47 -14.32
C LEU A 103 -9.44 0.64 -15.36
N TYR A 104 -10.57 0.70 -16.04
CA TYR A 104 -10.89 1.76 -16.98
C TYR A 104 -12.22 2.44 -16.63
N VAL A 105 -12.21 3.78 -16.63
CA VAL A 105 -13.40 4.62 -16.38
C VAL A 105 -13.80 5.35 -17.65
N PRO A 106 -14.67 4.79 -18.49
CA PRO A 106 -15.00 5.36 -19.80
C PRO A 106 -15.61 6.76 -19.71
N THR A 107 -16.42 7.02 -18.67
CA THR A 107 -17.09 8.31 -18.47
C THR A 107 -16.14 9.44 -18.09
N LYS A 108 -14.92 9.11 -17.65
CA LYS A 108 -13.91 10.08 -17.22
C LYS A 108 -12.62 10.02 -18.06
N GLY A 109 -12.47 9.01 -18.92
CA GLY A 109 -11.35 8.90 -19.86
C GLY A 109 -10.01 8.47 -19.25
N TRP A 110 -9.96 8.15 -17.95
CA TRP A 110 -8.74 7.70 -17.27
C TRP A 110 -8.78 6.20 -16.97
N ALA A 111 -7.60 5.66 -16.69
CA ALA A 111 -7.41 4.29 -16.27
C ALA A 111 -6.43 4.23 -15.10
N GLY A 112 -6.33 3.07 -14.48
CA GLY A 112 -5.22 2.79 -13.59
C GLY A 112 -4.96 1.31 -13.48
N LEU A 113 -3.82 0.98 -12.90
CA LEU A 113 -3.36 -0.39 -12.77
C LEU A 113 -3.05 -0.69 -11.31
N THR A 114 -3.54 -1.82 -10.82
CA THR A 114 -3.15 -2.33 -9.51
C THR A 114 -2.18 -3.49 -9.69
N LEU A 115 -1.00 -3.39 -9.08
CA LEU A 115 -0.07 -4.51 -8.90
C LEU A 115 -0.15 -4.99 -7.45
N ARG A 116 -0.38 -6.28 -7.23
CA ARG A 116 -0.29 -6.89 -5.90
C ARG A 116 0.78 -7.95 -5.89
N THR A 117 1.57 -7.98 -4.83
CA THR A 117 2.63 -8.98 -4.62
C THR A 117 2.50 -9.60 -3.24
N PHE A 118 2.70 -10.91 -3.16
CA PHE A 118 2.70 -11.66 -1.90
C PHE A 118 4.11 -12.01 -1.47
N ASN A 119 4.47 -11.62 -0.26
CA ASN A 119 5.72 -12.01 0.37
C ASN A 119 5.52 -13.33 1.14
N LEU A 120 6.06 -14.42 0.62
CA LEU A 120 5.95 -15.76 1.22
C LEU A 120 6.52 -15.84 2.64
N ALA A 121 7.62 -15.12 2.94
CA ALA A 121 8.24 -15.19 4.26
C ALA A 121 7.43 -14.43 5.32
N LYS A 122 6.82 -13.30 4.93
CA LYS A 122 5.99 -12.46 5.82
C LYS A 122 4.51 -12.87 5.81
N HIS A 123 4.10 -13.75 4.90
CA HIS A 123 2.70 -14.09 4.65
C HIS A 123 1.85 -12.83 4.41
N GLN A 124 2.37 -11.87 3.64
CA GLN A 124 1.81 -10.52 3.57
C GLN A 124 1.75 -10.01 2.13
N TRP A 125 0.66 -9.32 1.83
CA TRP A 125 0.43 -8.63 0.57
C TRP A 125 0.92 -7.19 0.60
N SER A 126 1.43 -6.74 -0.53
CA SER A 126 1.64 -5.32 -0.87
C SER A 126 0.76 -4.97 -2.07
N ILE A 127 0.03 -3.86 -2.02
CA ILE A 127 -0.82 -3.36 -3.10
C ILE A 127 -0.29 -2.01 -3.57
N TYR A 128 0.09 -1.93 -4.84
CA TYR A 128 0.60 -0.75 -5.51
C TYR A 128 -0.42 -0.25 -6.54
N TRP A 129 -0.58 1.07 -6.61
CA TRP A 129 -1.39 1.73 -7.62
C TRP A 129 -0.50 2.43 -8.66
N ILE A 130 -1.00 2.54 -9.89
CA ILE A 130 -0.42 3.30 -10.98
C ILE A 130 -1.55 4.05 -11.68
N SER A 131 -1.45 5.38 -11.76
CA SER A 131 -2.41 6.21 -12.49
C SER A 131 -2.05 6.28 -13.97
N SER A 132 -3.05 6.37 -14.86
CA SER A 132 -2.79 6.72 -16.27
C SER A 132 -2.32 8.15 -16.47
N ASP A 133 -2.42 9.00 -15.45
CA ASP A 133 -2.06 10.41 -15.53
C ASP A 133 -0.54 10.63 -15.53
N ASP A 134 0.21 9.79 -14.80
CA ASP A 134 1.66 9.91 -14.63
C ASP A 134 2.42 8.59 -14.91
N GLY A 135 1.78 7.43 -14.74
CA GLY A 135 2.39 6.13 -14.91
C GLY A 135 3.39 5.75 -13.80
N GLU A 136 3.37 6.45 -12.67
CA GLU A 136 4.29 6.19 -11.56
C GLU A 136 3.77 5.07 -10.64
N LEU A 137 4.70 4.34 -10.01
CA LEU A 137 4.37 3.28 -9.06
C LEU A 137 4.31 3.86 -7.64
N ASP A 138 3.11 3.92 -7.08
CA ASP A 138 2.88 4.53 -5.77
C ASP A 138 3.45 3.70 -4.60
N THR A 139 3.55 4.34 -3.44
CA THR A 139 3.90 3.64 -2.19
C THR A 139 2.80 2.62 -1.85
N PRO A 140 3.14 1.38 -1.51
CA PRO A 140 2.13 0.36 -1.32
C PRO A 140 1.41 0.49 0.03
N VAL A 141 0.18 0.00 0.07
CA VAL A 141 -0.41 -0.46 1.34
C VAL A 141 -0.05 -1.93 1.60
N LEU A 142 0.15 -2.26 2.86
CA LEU A 142 0.56 -3.59 3.33
C LEU A 142 -0.55 -4.24 4.13
N GLY A 143 -0.80 -5.53 3.90
CA GLY A 143 -1.74 -6.27 4.73
C GLY A 143 -2.08 -7.67 4.24
N GLY A 144 -3.31 -8.10 4.51
CA GLY A 144 -3.78 -9.43 4.14
C GLY A 144 -5.21 -9.68 4.56
N PHE A 145 -5.70 -10.90 4.31
CA PHE A 145 -7.07 -11.29 4.63
C PHE A 145 -7.17 -12.17 5.87
N ASP A 146 -8.25 -11.95 6.61
CA ASP A 146 -8.83 -12.86 7.59
C ASP A 146 -10.19 -13.33 7.06
N GLY A 147 -10.19 -14.53 6.46
CA GLY A 147 -11.33 -15.08 5.73
C GLY A 147 -11.76 -14.19 4.56
N ASN A 148 -12.95 -13.58 4.69
CA ASN A 148 -13.54 -12.72 3.67
C ASN A 148 -13.21 -11.23 3.83
N GLN A 149 -12.56 -10.84 4.93
CA GLN A 149 -12.23 -9.45 5.22
C GLN A 149 -10.74 -9.22 4.99
N GLY A 150 -10.39 -8.28 4.12
CA GLY A 150 -9.02 -7.83 3.90
C GLY A 150 -8.82 -6.44 4.49
N GLU A 151 -7.71 -6.24 5.19
CA GLU A 151 -7.32 -4.91 5.68
C GLU A 151 -5.86 -4.63 5.34
N PHE A 152 -5.64 -3.44 4.78
CA PHE A 152 -4.33 -3.01 4.30
C PHE A 152 -4.08 -1.56 4.71
N TYR A 153 -2.84 -1.26 5.07
CA TYR A 153 -2.47 0.05 5.62
C TYR A 153 -1.15 0.54 5.04
N GLY A 154 -1.02 1.84 4.86
CA GLY A 154 0.18 2.47 4.34
C GLY A 154 0.24 3.95 4.66
N GLU A 155 1.23 4.62 4.09
CA GLU A 155 1.40 6.06 4.13
C GLU A 155 1.41 6.57 2.69
N ASP A 156 0.86 7.76 2.48
CA ASP A 156 0.78 8.37 1.15
C ASP A 156 0.70 9.90 1.27
N GLN A 157 0.59 10.60 0.14
CA GLN A 157 0.36 12.03 0.04
C GLN A 157 -0.90 12.35 -0.76
N ASP A 158 -1.82 13.11 -0.16
CA ASP A 158 -2.98 13.67 -0.86
C ASP A 158 -2.71 15.15 -1.16
N ASN A 159 -2.40 15.48 -2.42
CA ASN A 159 -1.99 16.82 -2.86
C ASN A 159 -0.81 17.39 -2.04
N GLY A 160 0.21 16.56 -1.78
CA GLY A 160 1.38 16.93 -0.99
C GLY A 160 1.16 16.94 0.53
N ARG A 161 -0.06 16.63 1.01
CA ARG A 161 -0.34 16.47 2.44
C ARG A 161 -0.15 15.01 2.85
N PRO A 162 0.74 14.69 3.82
CA PRO A 162 0.89 13.32 4.30
C PRO A 162 -0.43 12.77 4.90
N VAL A 163 -0.73 11.52 4.58
CA VAL A 163 -1.90 10.79 5.09
C VAL A 163 -1.53 9.36 5.46
N LYS A 164 -2.25 8.81 6.43
CA LYS A 164 -2.35 7.35 6.57
C LYS A 164 -3.45 6.86 5.65
N VAL A 165 -3.19 5.74 4.98
CA VAL A 165 -4.16 5.10 4.08
C VAL A 165 -4.61 3.78 4.68
N ARG A 166 -5.90 3.48 4.51
CA ARG A 166 -6.48 2.17 4.81
C ARG A 166 -7.31 1.70 3.63
N PHE A 167 -7.05 0.48 3.16
CA PHE A 167 -7.98 -0.25 2.31
C PHE A 167 -8.71 -1.33 3.11
N LYS A 168 -9.99 -1.47 2.85
CA LYS A 168 -10.80 -2.61 3.28
C LYS A 168 -11.32 -3.35 2.07
N TRP A 169 -11.28 -4.67 2.14
CA TRP A 169 -11.86 -5.58 1.16
C TRP A 169 -12.87 -6.47 1.86
N ASN A 170 -14.02 -6.68 1.22
CA ASN A 170 -15.04 -7.60 1.69
C ASN A 170 -15.47 -8.51 0.53
N LYS A 171 -15.23 -9.81 0.68
CA LYS A 171 -15.74 -10.86 -0.22
C LYS A 171 -17.19 -11.16 0.19
N LEU A 172 -18.15 -10.65 -0.57
CA LEU A 172 -19.57 -10.77 -0.23
C LEU A 172 -20.10 -12.15 -0.61
N ASP A 173 -19.87 -12.56 -1.86
CA ASP A 173 -20.16 -13.89 -2.38
C ASP A 173 -19.27 -14.19 -3.60
N HIS A 174 -19.62 -15.19 -4.41
CA HIS A 174 -18.84 -15.56 -5.59
C HIS A 174 -18.77 -14.45 -6.66
N ASP A 175 -19.84 -13.66 -6.81
CA ASP A 175 -20.01 -12.68 -7.88
C ASP A 175 -19.94 -11.23 -7.40
N HIS A 176 -19.81 -11.01 -6.09
CA HIS A 176 -19.81 -9.68 -5.49
C HIS A 176 -18.67 -9.46 -4.50
N ALA A 177 -18.08 -8.27 -4.58
CA ALA A 177 -17.10 -7.80 -3.62
C ALA A 177 -17.27 -6.30 -3.37
N ARG A 178 -16.72 -5.83 -2.26
CA ARG A 178 -16.65 -4.41 -1.94
C ARG A 178 -15.23 -4.02 -1.52
N TRP A 179 -14.76 -2.90 -2.04
CA TRP A 179 -13.53 -2.26 -1.61
C TRP A 179 -13.83 -0.86 -1.06
N GLU A 180 -13.07 -0.44 -0.05
CA GLU A 180 -13.15 0.89 0.51
C GLU A 180 -11.76 1.46 0.77
N GLN A 181 -11.59 2.75 0.51
CA GLN A 181 -10.44 3.54 0.91
C GLN A 181 -10.83 4.57 1.97
N ALA A 182 -10.00 4.68 2.99
CA ALA A 182 -10.06 5.75 3.95
C ALA A 182 -8.70 6.41 4.16
N PHE A 183 -8.71 7.71 4.39
CA PHE A 183 -7.53 8.49 4.77
C PHE A 183 -7.66 8.97 6.21
N SER A 184 -6.53 9.04 6.91
CA SER A 184 -6.42 9.79 8.16
C SER A 184 -5.39 10.89 7.98
N TYR A 185 -5.83 12.12 8.19
CA TYR A 185 -5.00 13.32 8.07
C TYR A 185 -4.46 13.81 9.41
N ASP A 186 -5.04 13.35 10.51
CA ASP A 186 -4.76 13.77 11.89
C ASP A 186 -4.23 12.62 12.75
N ASN A 187 -4.08 11.42 12.17
CA ASN A 187 -3.79 10.17 12.84
C ASN A 187 -4.76 9.77 13.96
N HIS A 188 -6.01 10.24 13.91
CA HIS A 188 -7.05 9.91 14.89
C HIS A 188 -8.35 9.45 14.24
N ALA A 189 -8.80 10.14 13.20
CA ALA A 189 -10.05 9.82 12.51
C ALA A 189 -9.79 9.25 11.11
N TRP A 190 -10.65 8.32 10.70
CA TRP A 190 -10.67 7.79 9.33
C TRP A 190 -11.79 8.46 8.54
N GLU A 191 -11.46 9.10 7.41
CA GLU A 191 -12.42 9.57 6.41
C GLU A 191 -12.47 8.56 5.27
N THR A 192 -13.50 7.71 5.25
CA THR A 192 -13.80 6.90 4.06
C THR A 192 -14.14 7.85 2.93
N ASN A 193 -13.35 7.80 1.87
CA ASN A 193 -13.43 8.77 0.77
C ASN A 193 -13.66 8.13 -0.60
N TRP A 194 -13.61 6.80 -0.68
CA TRP A 194 -13.89 6.07 -1.90
C TRP A 194 -14.37 4.66 -1.57
N THR A 195 -15.43 4.22 -2.23
CA THR A 195 -15.89 2.83 -2.22
C THR A 195 -16.13 2.33 -3.64
N ALA A 196 -15.92 1.04 -3.85
CA ALA A 196 -16.14 0.36 -5.12
C ALA A 196 -16.93 -0.92 -4.87
N ASP A 197 -18.10 -1.04 -5.49
CA ASP A 197 -18.90 -2.26 -5.48
C ASP A 197 -18.67 -3.00 -6.80
N PHE A 198 -18.20 -4.24 -6.72
CA PHE A 198 -17.82 -5.06 -7.87
C PHE A 198 -18.90 -6.11 -8.13
N ILE A 199 -19.23 -6.29 -9.40
CA ILE A 199 -20.11 -7.35 -9.91
C ILE A 199 -19.33 -8.13 -10.96
N ARG A 200 -19.26 -9.45 -10.82
CA ARG A 200 -18.57 -10.31 -11.77
C ARG A 200 -19.22 -10.21 -13.14
N ALA A 201 -18.39 -10.08 -14.17
CA ALA A 201 -18.84 -9.98 -15.55
C ALA A 201 -18.34 -11.17 -16.39
N ASP A 202 -18.98 -11.39 -17.54
CA ASP A 202 -18.40 -12.25 -18.57
C ASP A 202 -17.07 -11.63 -19.03
N THR A 203 -15.98 -12.31 -18.70
CA THR A 203 -14.62 -11.84 -19.00
C THR A 203 -14.40 -11.68 -20.50
N THR A 204 -15.02 -12.51 -21.34
CA THR A 204 -14.89 -12.40 -22.80
C THR A 204 -15.67 -11.21 -23.35
N ALA A 205 -16.71 -10.78 -22.63
CA ALA A 205 -17.50 -9.60 -22.98
C ALA A 205 -16.76 -8.31 -22.62
N VAL A 206 -16.09 -8.24 -21.47
CA VAL A 206 -15.52 -6.99 -20.94
C VAL A 206 -13.99 -6.85 -21.05
N CYS A 207 -13.26 -7.96 -21.23
CA CYS A 207 -11.80 -7.97 -21.30
C CYS A 207 -11.27 -8.39 -22.68
N VAL A 208 -10.08 -7.90 -23.03
CA VAL A 208 -9.27 -8.34 -24.17
C VAL A 208 -7.80 -8.37 -23.76
N ALA A 209 -7.15 -9.54 -23.90
CA ALA A 209 -5.75 -9.74 -23.50
C ALA A 209 -5.45 -9.24 -22.07
N GLY A 210 -6.33 -9.55 -21.11
CA GLY A 210 -6.17 -9.19 -19.70
C GLY A 210 -6.53 -7.75 -19.34
N ARG A 211 -7.00 -6.93 -20.29
CA ARG A 211 -7.30 -5.50 -20.09
C ARG A 211 -8.76 -5.18 -20.40
N PRO A 212 -9.37 -4.15 -19.80
CA PRO A 212 -10.71 -3.71 -20.18
C PRO A 212 -10.79 -3.36 -21.67
N LYS A 213 -11.90 -3.75 -22.32
CA LYS A 213 -12.23 -3.24 -23.65
C LYS A 213 -12.50 -1.73 -23.55
N ARG A 214 -12.02 -0.99 -24.54
CA ARG A 214 -12.15 0.47 -24.68
C ARG A 214 -12.86 0.80 -25.98
#